data_AF-A0A429XXC6-F1
#
_entry.id   AF-A0A429XXC6-F1
#
_cell.length_a   1.000
_cell.length_b   1.000
_cell.length_c   1.000
_cell.angle_alpha   90.00
_cell.angle_beta   90.00
_cell.angle_gamma   90.00
#
_symmetry.space_group_name_H-M   'P 1'
#
loop_
_entity.id
_entity.type
_entity.pdbx_description
1 polymer ?
#
loop_
_entity_poly.entity_id
_entity_poly.type
_entity_poly.pdbx_seq_one_letter_code
_entity_poly.pdbx_strand_id
1 'polypeptide(L)'
;MFDERAALQLRLEQMKDAEERLIREIQKERAFIFKRLRELDKEENSNKAEQVEQLHFLESFNAYLEAPDDSNEQENLESSKSRRARPSRRSKTTKMRDTAIRILKEQPTPIRGIDLKRAIEEQTGFQIANMTTFMNTISKADSKIIKIGRGLYTYDEDRLASETIILGTDENNQAMGSEQ
;
A
#
# COMPACT_ATOMS: atom_id res chain seq x y z
N MET A 1 31.33 -51.01 -16.19
CA MET A 1 30.66 -49.96 -16.99
C MET A 1 29.45 -49.50 -16.21
N PHE A 2 29.13 -48.20 -16.25
CA PHE A 2 27.95 -47.69 -15.55
C PHE A 2 26.77 -47.80 -16.50
N ASP A 3 25.90 -48.77 -16.26
CA ASP A 3 24.79 -49.08 -17.15
C ASP A 3 23.67 -48.03 -17.00
N GLU A 4 22.99 -47.73 -18.11
CA GLU A 4 21.89 -46.76 -18.16
C GLU A 4 20.81 -47.02 -17.09
N ARG A 5 20.51 -48.31 -16.84
CA ARG A 5 19.57 -48.73 -15.79
C ARG A 5 20.00 -48.25 -14.39
N ALA A 6 21.29 -48.33 -14.07
CA ALA A 6 21.81 -47.88 -12.78
C ALA A 6 21.75 -46.34 -12.66
N ALA A 7 21.98 -45.62 -13.76
CA ALA A 7 21.86 -44.17 -13.81
C ALA A 7 20.42 -43.70 -13.56
N LEU A 8 19.44 -44.34 -14.20
CA LEU A 8 18.02 -44.02 -14.00
C LEU A 8 17.56 -44.35 -12.58
N GLN A 9 18.02 -45.47 -12.00
CA GLN A 9 17.70 -45.84 -10.63
C GLN A 9 18.24 -44.82 -9.62
N LEU A 10 19.49 -44.40 -9.77
CA LEU A 10 20.09 -43.35 -8.94
C LEU A 10 19.33 -42.02 -9.08
N ARG A 11 18.90 -41.67 -10.30
CA ARG A 11 18.14 -40.44 -10.52
C ARG A 11 16.78 -40.46 -9.82
N LEU A 12 16.09 -41.60 -9.83
CA LEU A 12 14.84 -41.78 -9.10
C LEU A 12 15.01 -41.62 -7.59
N GLU A 13 16.10 -42.14 -7.03
CA GLU A 13 16.43 -41.99 -5.61
C GLU A 13 16.69 -40.52 -5.25
N GLN A 14 17.46 -39.80 -6.08
CA GLN A 14 17.67 -38.36 -5.91
C GLN A 14 16.37 -37.56 -5.96
N MET A 15 15.44 -37.93 -6.84
CA MET A 15 14.13 -37.26 -6.94
C MET A 15 13.29 -37.51 -5.69
N LYS A 16 13.26 -38.73 -5.17
CA LYS A 16 12.57 -39.05 -3.90
C LYS A 16 13.14 -38.24 -2.73
N ASP A 17 14.47 -38.15 -2.62
CA ASP A 17 15.10 -37.33 -1.58
C ASP A 17 14.74 -35.85 -1.69
N ALA A 18 14.66 -35.32 -2.91
CA ALA A 18 14.26 -33.95 -3.16
C ALA A 18 12.78 -33.72 -2.81
N GLU A 19 11.89 -34.65 -3.18
CA GLU A 19 10.47 -34.63 -2.82
C GLU A 19 10.28 -34.63 -1.30
N GLU A 20 11.00 -35.51 -0.58
CA GLU A 20 10.92 -35.55 0.88
C GLU A 20 11.36 -34.23 1.53
N ARG A 21 12.43 -33.61 1.03
CA ARG A 21 12.91 -32.31 1.54
C ARG A 21 11.86 -31.23 1.34
N LEU A 22 11.27 -31.16 0.13
CA LEU A 22 10.22 -30.21 -0.19
C LEU A 22 9.01 -30.39 0.72
N ILE A 23 8.55 -31.62 0.91
CA ILE A 23 7.41 -31.93 1.79
C ILE A 23 7.71 -31.49 3.23
N ARG A 24 8.92 -31.74 3.74
CA ARG A 24 9.32 -31.32 5.10
C ARG A 24 9.33 -29.80 5.25
N GLU A 25 9.79 -29.06 4.25
CA GLU A 25 9.78 -27.59 4.27
C GLU A 25 8.36 -27.04 4.28
N ILE A 26 7.49 -27.54 3.40
CA ILE A 26 6.07 -27.16 3.37
C ILE A 26 5.39 -27.45 4.71
N GLN A 27 5.68 -28.61 5.33
CA GLN A 27 5.14 -28.95 6.64
C GLN A 27 5.63 -28.00 7.74
N LYS A 28 6.91 -27.60 7.72
CA LYS A 28 7.46 -26.61 8.65
C LYS A 28 6.78 -25.25 8.49
N GLU A 29 6.61 -24.78 7.26
CA GLU A 29 5.90 -23.52 7.00
C GLU A 29 4.45 -23.57 7.46
N ARG A 30 3.75 -24.67 7.16
CA ARG A 30 2.38 -24.89 7.63
C ARG A 30 2.29 -24.87 9.15
N ALA A 31 3.23 -25.51 9.85
CA ALA A 31 3.29 -25.50 11.31
C ALA A 31 3.59 -24.11 11.87
N PHE A 32 4.48 -23.36 11.23
CA PHE A 32 4.79 -21.98 11.61
C PHE A 32 3.57 -21.06 11.47
N ILE A 33 2.87 -21.13 10.33
CA ILE A 33 1.63 -20.37 10.08
C ILE A 33 0.57 -20.72 11.13
N PHE A 34 0.36 -22.01 11.40
CA PHE A 34 -0.60 -22.46 12.39
C PHE A 34 -0.28 -21.94 13.80
N LYS A 35 1.00 -22.00 14.19
CA LYS A 35 1.46 -21.42 15.46
C LYS A 35 1.17 -19.93 15.52
N ARG A 36 1.48 -19.18 14.46
CA ARG A 36 1.28 -17.73 14.42
C ARG A 36 -0.20 -17.35 14.45
N LEU A 37 -1.06 -18.08 13.75
CA LEU A 37 -2.52 -17.90 13.84
C LEU A 37 -3.02 -18.09 15.27
N ARG A 38 -2.57 -19.16 15.94
CA ARG A 38 -2.93 -19.42 17.34
C ARG A 38 -2.46 -18.31 18.29
N GLU A 39 -1.31 -17.70 18.03
CA GLU A 39 -0.84 -16.53 18.79
C GLU A 39 -1.76 -15.32 18.56
N LEU A 40 -2.13 -15.05 17.31
CA LEU A 40 -3.04 -13.96 16.96
C LEU A 40 -4.43 -14.15 17.58
N ASP A 41 -4.97 -15.38 17.61
CA ASP A 41 -6.25 -15.68 18.26
C ASP A 41 -6.19 -15.41 19.77
N LYS A 42 -5.04 -15.69 20.41
CA LYS A 42 -4.83 -15.36 21.84
C LYS A 42 -4.73 -13.85 22.04
N GLU A 43 -3.96 -13.16 21.22
CA GLU A 43 -3.83 -11.71 21.26
C GLU A 43 -5.20 -11.04 21.06
N GLU A 44 -6.01 -11.51 20.11
CA GLU A 44 -7.36 -11.00 19.88
C GLU A 44 -8.28 -11.21 21.10
N ASN A 45 -8.22 -12.38 21.71
CA ASN A 45 -9.03 -12.68 22.90
C ASN A 45 -8.56 -11.89 24.14
N SER A 46 -7.25 -11.70 24.34
CA SER A 46 -6.73 -10.82 25.40
C SER A 46 -7.14 -9.36 25.18
N ASN A 47 -7.05 -8.85 23.95
CA ASN A 47 -7.48 -7.49 23.62
C ASN A 47 -9.00 -7.29 23.80
N LYS A 48 -9.82 -8.33 23.58
CA LYS A 48 -11.26 -8.31 23.87
C LYS A 48 -11.53 -8.30 25.38
N ALA A 49 -10.82 -9.11 26.16
CA ALA A 49 -10.95 -9.13 27.61
C ALA A 49 -10.60 -7.76 28.24
N GLU A 50 -9.50 -7.14 27.79
CA GLU A 50 -9.09 -5.80 28.24
C GLU A 50 -10.09 -4.71 27.87
N GLN A 51 -10.78 -4.83 26.73
CA GLN A 51 -11.84 -3.91 26.34
C GLN A 51 -13.12 -4.08 27.17
N VAL A 52 -13.50 -5.32 27.51
CA VAL A 52 -14.65 -5.60 28.38
C VAL A 52 -14.39 -5.12 29.81
N GLU A 53 -13.18 -5.27 30.32
CA GLU A 53 -12.80 -4.79 31.66
C GLU A 53 -12.78 -3.25 31.73
N GLN A 54 -12.33 -2.58 30.67
CA GLN A 54 -12.43 -1.12 30.54
C GLN A 54 -13.88 -0.63 30.44
N LEU A 55 -14.76 -1.37 29.76
CA LEU A 55 -16.19 -1.05 29.70
C LEU A 55 -16.87 -1.19 31.07
N HIS A 56 -16.58 -2.24 31.83
CA HIS A 56 -17.14 -2.45 33.17
C HIS A 56 -16.69 -1.37 34.17
N PHE A 57 -15.45 -0.87 34.03
CA PHE A 57 -14.95 0.27 34.81
C PHE A 57 -15.68 1.59 34.48
N LEU A 58 -15.99 1.84 33.21
CA LEU A 58 -16.79 2.99 32.76
C LEU A 58 -18.25 2.90 33.21
N GLU A 59 -18.84 1.71 33.21
CA GLU A 59 -20.20 1.48 33.67
C GLU A 59 -20.32 1.71 35.19
N SER A 60 -19.31 1.27 35.96
CA SER A 60 -19.19 1.59 37.39
C SER A 60 -19.03 3.09 37.67
N PHE A 61 -18.36 3.84 36.78
CA PHE A 61 -18.17 5.28 36.94
C PHE A 61 -19.45 6.08 36.67
N ASN A 62 -20.27 5.65 35.70
CA ASN A 62 -21.54 6.30 35.38
C ASN A 62 -22.60 6.09 36.49
N ALA A 63 -22.60 4.92 37.14
CA ALA A 63 -23.51 4.65 38.26
C ALA A 63 -23.27 5.56 39.49
N TYR A 64 -22.08 6.14 39.63
CA TYR A 64 -21.77 7.10 40.71
C TYR A 64 -22.26 8.53 40.42
N LEU A 65 -22.48 8.87 39.14
CA LEU A 65 -22.99 10.19 38.72
C LEU A 65 -24.52 10.30 38.74
N GLU A 66 -25.23 9.18 38.96
CA GLU A 66 -26.70 9.11 38.96
C GLU A 66 -27.32 9.39 40.34
N ALA A 67 -26.55 9.92 41.29
CA ALA A 67 -27.11 10.50 42.51
C ALA A 67 -27.84 11.82 42.15
N PRO A 68 -29.10 12.04 42.61
CA PRO A 68 -29.91 13.16 42.15
C PRO A 68 -29.39 14.47 42.76
N ASP A 69 -28.77 15.31 41.93
CA ASP A 69 -28.44 16.70 42.26
C ASP A 69 -29.58 17.60 41.77
N ASP A 70 -30.21 18.26 42.74
CA ASP A 70 -31.31 19.21 42.58
C ASP A 70 -30.71 20.56 42.19
N SER A 71 -30.56 20.84 40.89
CA SER A 71 -30.31 22.19 40.37
C SER A 71 -30.48 22.26 38.85
N ASN A 72 -31.58 22.91 38.48
CA ASN A 72 -31.90 23.46 37.17
C ASN A 72 -30.76 24.36 36.63
N GLU A 73 -30.31 24.18 35.38
CA GLU A 73 -30.15 25.23 34.35
C GLU A 73 -29.59 24.62 33.05
N GLN A 74 -30.30 24.85 31.95
CA GLN A 74 -29.87 24.59 30.59
C GLN A 74 -28.90 25.68 30.14
N GLU A 75 -27.68 25.32 29.74
CA GLU A 75 -27.01 25.99 28.62
C GLU A 75 -26.20 25.02 27.76
N ASN A 76 -26.38 25.25 26.47
CA ASN A 76 -25.89 24.49 25.33
C ASN A 76 -24.50 25.00 24.96
N LEU A 77 -23.46 24.21 25.25
CA LEU A 77 -22.11 24.43 24.72
C LEU A 77 -21.55 23.11 24.21
N GLU A 78 -21.79 22.88 22.92
CA GLU A 78 -21.05 21.95 22.07
C GLU A 78 -19.55 22.29 22.12
N SER A 79 -18.84 21.72 23.08
CA SER A 79 -17.40 21.55 23.01
C SER A 79 -17.13 20.07 23.16
N SER A 80 -17.18 19.38 22.01
CA SER A 80 -16.72 18.01 21.88
C SER A 80 -15.33 17.90 22.48
N LYS A 81 -15.26 17.35 23.69
CA LYS A 81 -14.03 17.04 24.44
C LYS A 81 -13.02 16.47 23.46
N SER A 82 -11.95 17.22 23.18
CA SER A 82 -10.86 16.77 22.32
C SER A 82 -10.22 15.57 23.01
N ARG A 83 -10.65 14.36 22.64
CA ARG A 83 -9.88 13.15 22.89
C ARG A 83 -8.52 13.43 22.27
N ARG A 84 -7.48 13.54 23.11
CA ARG A 84 -6.10 13.79 22.69
C ARG A 84 -5.83 12.92 21.47
N ALA A 85 -5.74 13.57 20.30
CA ALA A 85 -5.69 12.85 19.04
C ALA A 85 -4.42 12.02 19.05
N ARG A 86 -4.58 10.69 19.14
CA ARG A 86 -3.50 9.75 18.81
C ARG A 86 -2.92 10.23 17.47
N PRO A 87 -1.59 10.44 17.36
CA PRO A 87 -0.99 10.94 16.13
C PRO A 87 -1.51 10.10 14.96
N SER A 88 -2.34 10.71 14.13
CA SER A 88 -3.06 9.94 13.12
C SER A 88 -2.02 9.33 12.19
N ARG A 89 -2.06 8.01 11.98
CA ARG A 89 -1.26 7.31 10.96
C ARG A 89 -1.38 7.97 9.57
N ARG A 90 -2.46 8.73 9.38
CA ARG A 90 -2.69 9.61 8.22
C ARG A 90 -1.61 10.67 8.04
N SER A 91 -1.03 11.24 9.10
CA SER A 91 -0.04 12.32 8.99
C SER A 91 1.23 11.88 8.26
N LYS A 92 1.76 10.69 8.58
CA LYS A 92 2.93 10.09 7.90
C LYS A 92 2.64 9.85 6.42
N THR A 93 1.56 9.14 6.11
CA THR A 93 1.19 8.80 4.73
C THR A 93 0.86 10.05 3.91
N THR A 94 0.21 11.05 4.51
CA THR A 94 -0.07 12.34 3.85
C THR A 94 1.22 13.08 3.53
N LYS A 95 2.17 13.21 4.48
CA LYS A 95 3.47 13.85 4.22
C LYS A 95 4.25 13.17 3.09
N MET A 96 4.20 11.84 3.03
CA MET A 96 4.81 11.06 1.96
C MET A 96 4.10 11.23 0.61
N ARG A 97 2.77 11.38 0.60
CA ARG A 97 2.00 11.67 -0.60
C ARG A 97 2.34 13.05 -1.16
N ASP A 98 2.36 14.06 -0.30
CA ASP A 98 2.58 15.45 -0.72
C ASP A 98 4.00 15.65 -1.26
N THR A 99 4.98 14.98 -0.65
CA THR A 99 6.36 14.93 -1.17
C THR A 99 6.45 14.20 -2.52
N ALA A 100 5.78 13.06 -2.67
CA ALA A 100 5.74 12.34 -3.94
C ALA A 100 5.13 13.19 -5.08
N ILE A 101 4.01 13.87 -4.82
CA ILE A 101 3.35 14.75 -5.80
C ILE A 101 4.29 15.90 -6.19
N ARG A 102 4.96 16.53 -5.23
CA ARG A 102 5.91 17.62 -5.49
C ARG A 102 7.09 17.18 -6.34
N ILE A 103 7.70 16.02 -6.03
CA ILE A 103 8.81 15.48 -6.83
C ILE A 103 8.35 15.20 -8.27
N LEU A 104 7.15 14.64 -8.44
CA LEU A 104 6.59 14.35 -9.76
C LEU A 104 6.24 15.63 -10.55
N LYS A 105 5.85 16.72 -9.88
CA LYS A 105 5.61 18.03 -10.52
C LYS A 105 6.91 18.73 -10.94
N GLU A 106 7.96 18.60 -10.13
CA GLU A 106 9.27 19.21 -10.42
C GLU A 106 10.00 18.53 -11.58
N GLN A 107 9.71 17.24 -11.83
CA GLN A 107 10.37 16.43 -12.84
C GLN A 107 9.39 16.13 -14.00
N PRO A 108 9.50 16.80 -15.15
CA PRO A 108 8.63 16.53 -16.31
C PRO A 108 8.97 15.19 -16.98
N THR A 109 10.09 14.57 -16.63
CA THR A 109 10.52 13.27 -17.18
C THR A 109 9.98 12.10 -16.36
N PRO A 110 9.62 10.97 -17.01
CA PRO A 110 9.20 9.77 -16.32
C PRO A 110 10.26 9.24 -15.34
N ILE A 111 9.92 9.17 -14.05
CA ILE A 111 10.83 8.71 -13.00
C ILE A 111 10.63 7.22 -12.72
N ARG A 112 11.75 6.52 -12.45
CA ARG A 112 11.71 5.12 -12.02
C ARG A 112 11.24 5.03 -10.57
N GLY A 113 10.43 4.02 -10.26
CA GLY A 113 9.87 3.81 -8.93
C GLY A 113 10.94 3.63 -7.84
N ILE A 114 12.12 3.08 -8.18
CA ILE A 114 13.24 2.94 -7.24
C ILE A 114 13.81 4.32 -6.86
N ASP A 115 13.98 5.19 -7.85
CA ASP A 115 14.54 6.53 -7.62
C ASP A 115 13.52 7.44 -6.91
N LEU A 116 12.24 7.33 -7.30
CA LEU A 116 11.15 8.00 -6.61
C LEU A 116 11.01 7.52 -5.15
N LYS A 117 11.22 6.21 -4.88
CA LYS A 117 11.28 5.68 -3.51
C LYS A 117 12.34 6.40 -2.71
N ARG A 118 13.57 6.41 -3.22
CA ARG A 118 14.75 6.96 -2.54
C ARG A 118 14.55 8.45 -2.24
N ALA A 119 14.08 9.22 -3.22
CA ALA A 119 13.84 10.65 -3.07
C ALA A 119 12.77 10.96 -1.99
N ILE A 120 11.68 10.18 -1.94
CA ILE A 120 10.64 10.35 -0.92
C ILE A 120 11.17 9.97 0.47
N GLU A 121 11.90 8.87 0.59
CA GLU A 121 12.47 8.40 1.86
C GLU A 121 13.50 9.40 2.42
N GLU A 122 14.31 9.99 1.54
CA GLU A 122 15.31 11.00 1.88
C GLU A 122 14.67 12.31 2.39
N GLN A 123 13.64 12.81 1.70
CA GLN A 123 12.96 14.05 2.11
C GLN A 123 12.07 13.88 3.35
N THR A 124 11.46 12.70 3.52
CA THR A 124 10.48 12.47 4.60
C THR A 124 11.05 11.80 5.83
N GLY A 125 12.17 11.08 5.68
CA GLY A 125 12.72 10.18 6.71
C GLY A 125 11.89 8.91 6.92
N PHE A 126 10.93 8.62 6.05
CA PHE A 126 9.98 7.53 6.22
C PHE A 126 10.07 6.48 5.11
N GLN A 127 10.29 5.23 5.50
CA GLN A 127 10.44 4.13 4.56
C GLN A 127 9.11 3.66 3.94
N ILE A 128 9.16 3.35 2.64
CA ILE A 128 8.09 2.76 1.84
C ILE A 128 8.32 1.25 1.74
N ALA A 129 7.47 0.46 2.40
CA ALA A 129 7.55 -0.99 2.33
C ALA A 129 7.24 -1.53 0.92
N ASN A 130 6.03 -1.24 0.41
CA ASN A 130 5.60 -1.68 -0.92
C ASN A 130 5.31 -0.46 -1.81
N MET A 131 6.17 -0.25 -2.81
CA MET A 131 6.07 0.87 -3.74
C MET A 131 4.78 0.82 -4.57
N THR A 132 4.36 -0.36 -5.03
CA THR A 132 3.15 -0.51 -5.86
C THR A 132 1.90 -0.09 -5.09
N THR A 133 1.76 -0.55 -3.84
CA THR A 133 0.60 -0.19 -2.99
C THR A 133 0.60 1.32 -2.71
N PHE A 134 1.77 1.89 -2.44
CA PHE A 134 1.92 3.31 -2.18
C PHE A 134 1.53 4.15 -3.42
N MET A 135 2.06 3.82 -4.59
CA MET A 135 1.74 4.52 -5.84
C MET A 135 0.28 4.35 -6.26
N ASN A 136 -0.31 3.17 -6.06
CA ASN A 136 -1.75 2.96 -6.29
C ASN A 136 -2.60 3.87 -5.39
N THR A 137 -2.14 4.12 -4.17
CA THR A 137 -2.85 5.02 -3.23
C THR A 137 -2.72 6.49 -3.66
N ILE A 138 -1.56 6.90 -4.17
CA ILE A 138 -1.34 8.26 -4.65
C ILE A 138 -2.11 8.51 -5.96
N SER A 139 -2.08 7.57 -6.91
CA SER A 139 -2.78 7.69 -8.20
C SER A 139 -4.31 7.76 -8.02
N LYS A 140 -4.85 7.15 -6.95
CA LYS A 140 -6.27 7.30 -6.56
C LYS A 140 -6.60 8.66 -5.95
N ALA A 141 -5.62 9.30 -5.30
CA ALA A 141 -5.81 10.59 -4.65
C ALA A 141 -5.62 11.76 -5.63
N ASP A 142 -4.69 11.63 -6.58
CA ASP A 142 -4.44 12.60 -7.64
C ASP A 142 -4.43 11.89 -9.00
N SER A 143 -5.48 12.14 -9.78
CA SER A 143 -5.68 11.52 -11.09
C SER A 143 -4.68 11.98 -12.16
N LYS A 144 -3.86 13.01 -11.88
CA LYS A 144 -2.81 13.48 -12.77
C LYS A 144 -1.54 12.61 -12.73
N ILE A 145 -1.41 11.76 -11.72
CA ILE A 145 -0.27 10.84 -11.62
C ILE A 145 -0.59 9.58 -12.40
N ILE A 146 0.16 9.37 -13.49
CA ILE A 146 -0.03 8.23 -14.38
C ILE A 146 1.19 7.32 -14.37
N LYS A 147 0.91 6.03 -14.55
CA LYS A 147 1.93 4.99 -14.70
C LYS A 147 2.12 4.72 -16.20
N ILE A 148 3.18 5.26 -16.77
CA ILE A 148 3.51 5.08 -18.20
C ILE A 148 3.95 3.65 -18.49
N GLY A 149 4.68 3.02 -17.56
CA GLY A 149 5.30 1.71 -17.80
C GLY A 149 5.60 0.93 -16.53
N ARG A 150 6.35 -0.16 -16.65
CA ARG A 150 6.71 -1.01 -15.50
C ARG A 150 7.60 -0.23 -14.54
N GLY A 151 6.99 0.26 -13.46
CA GLY A 151 7.68 1.04 -12.43
C GLY A 151 8.12 2.42 -12.92
N LEU A 152 7.45 2.99 -13.92
CA LEU A 152 7.68 4.35 -14.42
C LEU A 152 6.44 5.21 -14.14
N TYR A 153 6.66 6.37 -13.52
CA TYR A 153 5.61 7.28 -13.10
C TYR A 153 5.90 8.68 -13.63
N THR A 154 4.87 9.42 -14.01
CA THR A 154 4.98 10.83 -14.38
C THR A 154 3.80 11.61 -13.80
N TYR A 155 3.99 12.93 -13.69
CA TYR A 155 2.87 13.86 -13.56
C TYR A 155 2.43 14.29 -14.96
N ASP A 156 1.17 14.07 -15.28
CA ASP A 156 0.56 14.58 -16.49
C ASP A 156 0.00 15.99 -16.19
N GLU A 157 0.81 17.02 -16.44
CA GLU A 157 0.31 18.40 -16.47
C GLU A 157 -0.59 18.62 -17.71
N ASP A 158 -0.51 17.74 -18.71
CA ASP A 158 -0.86 17.96 -20.12
C ASP A 158 -2.10 17.20 -20.60
N ARG A 159 -3.01 16.79 -19.71
CA ARG A 159 -4.38 16.44 -20.12
C ARG A 159 -5.13 17.63 -20.75
N LEU A 160 -4.52 18.82 -20.81
CA LEU A 160 -4.98 19.96 -21.62
C LEU A 160 -4.22 20.12 -22.96
N ALA A 161 -3.02 19.54 -23.14
CA ALA A 161 -2.21 19.70 -24.36
C ALA A 161 -2.39 18.56 -25.38
N SER A 162 -2.82 17.38 -24.92
CA SER A 162 -2.95 16.19 -25.78
C SER A 162 -4.25 16.10 -26.59
N GLU A 163 -5.20 17.03 -26.41
CA GLU A 163 -6.45 17.09 -27.20
C GLU A 163 -6.34 17.95 -28.48
N THR A 164 -5.20 18.61 -28.73
CA THR A 164 -5.02 19.49 -29.92
C THR A 164 -4.28 18.83 -31.10
N ILE A 165 -3.87 17.56 -31.02
CA ILE A 165 -3.30 16.85 -32.18
C ILE A 165 -4.40 16.07 -32.92
N ILE A 166 -5.46 16.76 -33.30
CA ILE A 166 -6.26 16.42 -34.48
C ILE A 166 -6.50 17.71 -35.25
N LEU A 167 -5.55 18.07 -36.12
CA LEU A 167 -5.85 18.93 -37.24
C LEU A 167 -5.09 18.39 -38.45
N GLY A 168 -5.87 17.97 -39.45
CA GLY A 168 -5.40 17.31 -40.65
C GLY A 168 -4.43 18.17 -41.45
N THR A 169 -3.55 17.47 -42.16
CA THR A 169 -2.92 17.97 -43.37
C THR A 169 -3.10 16.91 -44.45
N ASP A 170 -4.35 16.81 -44.94
CA ASP A 170 -4.59 16.42 -46.32
C ASP A 170 -4.38 17.68 -47.15
N GLU A 171 -3.19 17.88 -47.72
CA GLU A 171 -3.02 18.76 -48.88
C GLU A 171 -1.93 18.21 -49.82
N ASN A 172 -2.41 17.77 -50.99
CA ASN A 172 -1.88 18.08 -52.31
C ASN A 172 -0.36 18.02 -52.52
N ASN A 173 0.10 16.92 -53.11
CA ASN A 173 1.25 16.98 -54.01
C ASN A 173 0.76 16.80 -55.45
N GLN A 174 0.48 17.95 -56.09
CA GLN A 174 0.20 18.03 -57.52
C GLN A 174 1.42 17.61 -58.34
N ALA A 175 1.10 16.98 -59.47
CA ALA A 175 1.83 16.90 -60.72
C ALA A 175 3.10 17.77 -60.85
N MET A 176 4.18 17.16 -61.35
CA MET A 176 4.76 17.42 -62.68
C MET A 176 6.07 16.64 -62.80
N GLY A 177 6.26 15.93 -63.91
CA GLY A 177 7.49 15.16 -64.19
C GLY A 177 7.38 14.27 -65.42
N SER A 178 6.95 14.86 -66.53
CA SER A 178 7.15 14.33 -67.89
C SER A 178 8.56 14.67 -68.39
N GLU A 179 9.07 13.82 -69.31
CA GLU A 179 10.32 13.92 -70.10
C GLU A 179 11.59 13.44 -69.34
N GLN A 180 12.35 12.43 -69.80
CA GLN A 180 12.70 11.98 -71.16
C GLN A 180 12.79 10.45 -71.27
#